data_AF-A0A4Q3E3K2-F1
#
_entry.id   AF-A0A4Q3E3K2-F1
#
_cell.length_a   1.000
_cell.length_b   1.000
_cell.length_c   1.000
_cell.angle_alpha   90.00
_cell.angle_beta   90.00
_cell.angle_gamma   90.00
#
_symmetry.space_group_name_H-M   'P 1'
#
loop_
_entity.id
_entity.type
_entity.pdbx_description
1 polymer ?
#
loop_
_entity_poly.entity_id
_entity_poly.type
_entity_poly.pdbx_seq_one_letter_code
_entity_poly.pdbx_strand_id
1 'polypeptide(L)'
;MKNISLYVTASLLSAVLLLISCDEEQKPEDLTNEVNKNGAIETSVTVEHLDSAHDVIVTKHAVWAWGSNASSFEHRDTVPALGSAPTTVKDVAGYDKTVEAKKEYEIFITVK
;
A
#
# COMPACT_ATOMS: atom_id res chain seq x y z
N MET A 1 18.28 -62.97 -13.24
CA MET A 1 17.05 -62.34 -12.67
C MET A 1 17.36 -61.18 -11.72
N LYS A 2 18.43 -61.22 -10.92
CA LYS A 2 18.82 -60.13 -9.98
C LYS A 2 19.08 -58.77 -10.66
N ASN A 3 19.62 -58.79 -11.87
CA ASN A 3 20.07 -57.60 -12.60
C ASN A 3 18.88 -56.84 -13.19
N ILE A 4 17.87 -57.56 -13.69
CA ILE A 4 16.62 -56.99 -14.23
C ILE A 4 15.84 -56.25 -13.14
N SER A 5 15.80 -56.82 -11.92
CA SER A 5 15.18 -56.16 -10.77
C SER A 5 15.88 -54.85 -10.39
N LEU A 6 17.20 -54.76 -10.57
CA LEU A 6 17.99 -53.55 -10.27
C LEU A 6 17.75 -52.43 -11.30
N TYR A 7 17.61 -52.78 -12.59
CA TYR A 7 17.29 -51.82 -13.65
C TYR A 7 15.86 -51.29 -13.55
N VAL A 8 14.91 -52.14 -13.15
CA VAL A 8 13.52 -51.72 -12.91
C VAL A 8 13.42 -50.75 -11.73
N THR A 9 14.15 -51.01 -10.63
CA THR A 9 14.19 -50.07 -9.49
C THR A 9 14.90 -48.75 -9.83
N ALA A 10 15.96 -48.78 -10.65
CA ALA A 10 16.67 -47.58 -11.08
C ALA A 10 15.83 -46.73 -12.05
N SER A 11 15.08 -47.36 -12.95
CA SER A 11 14.15 -46.69 -13.87
C SER A 11 12.97 -46.05 -13.13
N LEU A 12 12.47 -46.71 -12.07
CA LEU A 12 11.37 -46.20 -11.26
C LEU A 12 11.82 -45.00 -10.41
N LEU A 13 13.05 -45.04 -9.88
CA LEU A 13 13.61 -43.93 -9.08
C LEU A 13 13.88 -42.68 -9.94
N SER A 14 14.29 -42.85 -11.20
CA SER A 14 14.50 -41.75 -12.15
C SER A 14 13.18 -41.07 -12.55
N ALA A 15 12.09 -41.85 -12.67
CA ALA A 15 10.76 -41.31 -12.96
C ALA A 15 10.16 -40.50 -11.79
N VAL A 16 10.50 -40.84 -10.55
CA VAL A 16 10.08 -40.08 -9.36
C VAL A 16 10.83 -38.76 -9.25
N LEU A 17 12.10 -38.69 -9.67
CA LEU A 17 12.89 -37.45 -9.68
C LEU A 17 12.36 -36.40 -10.67
N LEU A 18 11.70 -36.82 -11.76
CA LEU A 18 11.08 -35.92 -12.73
C LEU A 18 9.77 -35.29 -12.22
N LEU A 19 9.14 -35.86 -11.18
CA LEU A 19 7.93 -35.29 -10.54
C LEU A 19 8.25 -34.28 -9.43
N ILE A 20 9.52 -34.19 -9.01
CA ILE A 20 9.99 -33.20 -8.01
C ILE A 20 10.52 -31.92 -8.70
N SER A 21 10.60 -31.91 -10.04
CA SER A 21 10.73 -30.69 -10.83
C SER A 21 9.35 -30.00 -10.90
N CYS A 22 8.83 -29.66 -9.73
CA CYS A 22 7.65 -28.83 -9.59
C CYS A 22 7.91 -27.50 -10.28
N ASP A 23 6.99 -27.17 -11.18
CA ASP A 23 6.54 -25.83 -11.53
C ASP A 23 7.30 -24.73 -10.80
N GLU A 24 8.27 -24.13 -11.48
CA GLU A 24 8.40 -22.68 -11.36
C GLU A 24 7.07 -22.13 -11.84
N GLU A 25 6.13 -21.98 -10.89
CA GLU A 25 5.07 -21.01 -11.04
C GLU A 25 5.77 -19.70 -11.38
N GLN A 26 5.83 -19.41 -12.68
CA GLN A 26 5.86 -18.05 -13.19
C GLN A 26 4.63 -17.41 -12.56
N LYS A 27 4.82 -16.87 -11.36
CA LYS A 27 3.84 -16.03 -10.72
C LYS A 27 3.50 -15.00 -11.79
N PRO A 28 2.23 -14.90 -12.21
CA PRO A 28 1.83 -13.85 -13.11
C PRO A 28 2.35 -12.55 -12.52
N GLU A 29 2.86 -11.70 -13.41
CA GLU A 29 3.45 -10.39 -13.16
C GLU A 29 2.41 -9.37 -12.67
N ASP A 30 1.39 -9.88 -11.98
CA ASP A 30 0.26 -9.19 -11.40
C ASP A 30 0.50 -9.15 -9.90
N LEU A 31 1.44 -8.26 -9.52
CA LEU A 31 1.79 -7.94 -8.16
C LEU A 31 0.57 -7.34 -7.47
N THR A 32 -0.16 -8.17 -6.73
CA THR A 32 -1.22 -7.73 -5.83
C THR A 32 -0.66 -6.74 -4.79
N ASN A 33 -1.02 -5.47 -4.96
CA ASN A 33 -1.55 -4.49 -4.00
C ASN A 33 -0.87 -4.22 -2.63
N GLU A 34 0.19 -4.92 -2.23
CA GLU A 34 0.87 -4.66 -0.96
C GLU A 34 2.32 -4.23 -1.18
N VAL A 35 2.61 -2.99 -0.78
CA VAL A 35 3.97 -2.43 -0.77
C VAL A 35 4.84 -3.26 0.17
N ASN A 36 5.97 -3.78 -0.33
CA ASN A 36 6.94 -4.51 0.51
C ASN A 36 7.47 -3.58 1.61
N LYS A 37 7.07 -3.85 2.87
CA LYS A 37 7.46 -3.05 4.04
C LYS A 37 8.74 -3.53 4.71
N ASN A 38 9.50 -4.45 4.13
CA ASN A 38 10.76 -4.87 4.73
C ASN A 38 11.87 -3.83 4.47
N GLY A 39 12.17 -3.00 5.48
CA GLY A 39 13.12 -1.90 5.34
C GLY A 39 12.51 -0.69 4.63
N ALA A 40 11.32 -0.28 5.06
CA ALA A 40 10.56 0.81 4.45
C ALA A 40 10.20 1.90 5.47
N ILE A 41 10.00 3.13 4.99
CA ILE A 41 9.38 4.21 5.77
C ILE A 41 8.11 4.62 5.04
N GLU A 42 6.98 4.53 5.73
CA GLU A 42 5.69 4.99 5.24
C GLU A 42 5.39 6.34 5.88
N THR A 43 5.05 7.35 5.07
CA THR A 43 4.68 8.68 5.55
C THR A 43 3.27 9.02 5.09
N SER A 44 2.39 9.38 6.03
CA SER A 44 1.06 9.89 5.73
C SER A 44 0.94 11.35 6.18
N VAL A 45 0.48 12.22 5.29
CA VAL A 45 0.18 13.62 5.59
C VAL A 45 -1.32 13.83 5.44
N THR A 46 -1.98 14.31 6.48
CA THR A 46 -3.43 14.57 6.50
C THR A 46 -3.71 15.94 7.07
N VAL A 47 -4.77 16.60 6.59
CA VAL A 47 -5.27 17.85 7.16
C VAL A 47 -6.56 17.57 7.92
N GLU A 48 -6.61 17.98 9.18
CA GLU A 48 -7.80 17.92 10.02
C GLU A 48 -8.32 19.34 10.25
N HIS A 49 -9.58 19.61 9.91
CA HIS A 49 -10.15 20.92 10.15
C HIS A 49 -10.53 21.11 11.62
N LEU A 50 -9.95 22.11 12.28
CA LEU A 50 -10.12 22.32 13.73
C LEU A 50 -11.24 23.31 14.04
N ASP A 51 -11.16 24.53 13.53
CA ASP A 51 -12.16 25.58 13.73
C ASP A 51 -12.29 26.49 12.48
N SER A 52 -12.90 27.68 12.61
CA SER A 52 -13.07 28.61 11.49
C SER A 52 -11.80 29.33 11.04
N ALA A 53 -10.79 29.39 11.91
CA ALA A 53 -9.54 30.11 11.71
C ALA A 53 -8.32 29.18 11.63
N HIS A 54 -8.43 27.94 12.10
CA HIS A 54 -7.31 27.01 12.21
C HIS A 54 -7.64 25.62 11.70
N ASP A 55 -6.63 24.98 11.11
CA ASP A 55 -6.57 23.57 10.73
C ASP A 55 -5.31 22.93 11.34
N VAL A 56 -5.24 21.60 11.32
CA VAL A 56 -4.10 20.84 11.84
C VAL A 56 -3.53 19.94 10.74
N ILE A 57 -2.25 20.10 10.43
CA ILE A 57 -1.50 19.16 9.60
C ILE A 57 -0.99 18.05 10.51
N VAL A 58 -1.35 16.82 10.20
CA VAL A 58 -0.89 15.62 10.89
C VAL A 58 0.04 14.86 9.96
N THR A 59 1.30 14.74 10.35
CA THR A 59 2.29 13.92 9.64
C THR A 59 2.63 12.70 10.48
N LYS A 60 2.37 11.51 9.97
CA LYS A 60 2.75 10.25 10.64
C LYS A 60 3.79 9.52 9.82
N HIS A 61 4.79 8.99 10.51
CA HIS A 61 5.80 8.13 9.92
C HIS A 61 5.77 6.77 10.60
N ALA A 62 5.71 5.70 9.82
CA ALA A 62 5.89 4.34 10.28
C ALA A 62 7.18 3.76 9.69
N VAL A 63 8.09 3.34 10.57
CA VAL A 63 9.35 2.70 10.18
C VAL A 63 9.16 1.20 10.26
N TRP A 64 9.38 0.53 9.14
CA TRP A 64 9.21 -0.90 9.01
C TRP A 64 10.55 -1.60 8.84
N ALA A 65 10.85 -2.56 9.72
CA ALA A 65 12.06 -3.37 9.68
C ALA A 65 11.70 -4.84 9.88
N TRP A 66 12.34 -5.72 9.10
CA TRP A 66 12.11 -7.17 9.14
C TRP A 66 10.63 -7.57 8.99
N GLY A 67 9.89 -6.82 8.16
CA GLY A 67 8.47 -7.05 7.91
C GLY A 67 7.53 -6.65 9.05
N SER A 68 8.02 -5.89 10.04
CA SER A 68 7.22 -5.42 11.19
C SER A 68 7.38 -3.91 11.41
N ASN A 69 6.36 -3.27 11.98
CA ASN A 69 6.44 -1.86 12.37
C ASN A 69 7.36 -1.74 13.60
N ALA A 70 8.56 -1.22 13.38
CA ALA A 70 9.58 -1.06 14.41
C ALA A 70 9.32 0.18 15.28
N SER A 71 8.79 1.25 14.68
CA SER A 71 8.43 2.48 15.40
C SER A 71 7.47 3.32 14.58
N SER A 72 6.62 4.08 15.25
CA SER A 72 5.80 5.10 14.60
C SER A 72 5.84 6.40 15.39
N PHE A 73 5.87 7.52 14.68
CA PHE A 73 5.86 8.84 15.27
C PHE A 73 4.94 9.77 14.50
N GLU A 74 4.31 10.68 15.22
CA GLU A 74 3.30 11.60 14.72
C GLU A 74 3.67 13.03 15.12
N HIS A 75 3.58 13.94 14.17
CA HIS A 75 3.73 15.37 14.38
C HIS A 75 2.44 16.08 13.99
N ARG A 76 2.05 17.08 14.78
CA ARG A 76 0.83 17.85 14.62
C ARG A 76 1.15 19.33 14.66
N ASP A 77 0.86 20.03 13.58
CA ASP A 77 1.10 21.46 13.44
C ASP A 77 -0.21 22.20 13.17
N THR A 78 -0.45 23.29 13.90
CA THR A 78 -1.60 24.15 13.64
C THR A 78 -1.25 25.14 12.53
N VAL A 79 -2.12 25.27 11.54
CA VAL A 79 -1.98 26.20 10.41
C VAL A 79 -3.26 27.04 10.24
N PRO A 80 -3.21 28.22 9.60
CA PRO A 80 -4.40 29.02 9.35
C PRO A 80 -5.33 28.35 8.35
N ALA A 81 -6.63 28.27 8.65
CA ALA A 81 -7.64 27.73 7.75
C ALA A 81 -7.79 28.58 6.48
N LEU A 82 -8.02 27.93 5.34
CA LEU A 82 -8.17 28.61 4.03
C LEU A 82 -9.57 29.18 3.78
N GLY A 83 -10.51 28.92 4.69
CA GLY A 83 -11.91 29.30 4.58
C GLY A 83 -12.71 28.38 3.65
N SER A 84 -13.86 28.86 3.20
CA SER A 84 -14.74 28.14 2.26
C SER A 84 -14.79 28.81 0.89
N ALA A 85 -15.16 28.04 -0.12
CA ALA A 85 -15.48 28.53 -1.45
C ALA A 85 -16.72 27.82 -2.00
N PRO A 86 -17.49 28.49 -2.88
CA PRO A 86 -18.58 27.85 -3.59
C PRO A 86 -18.04 26.75 -4.51
N THR A 87 -18.59 25.55 -4.37
CA THR A 87 -18.33 24.39 -5.24
C THR A 87 -19.64 23.84 -5.78
N THR A 88 -19.60 23.27 -6.99
CA THR A 88 -20.75 22.65 -7.62
C THR A 88 -20.73 21.16 -7.36
N VAL A 89 -21.75 20.65 -6.68
CA VAL A 89 -21.97 19.23 -6.42
C VAL A 89 -23.24 18.76 -7.10
N LYS A 90 -23.33 17.46 -7.39
CA LYS A 90 -24.57 16.86 -7.88
C LYS A 90 -25.45 16.42 -6.71
N ASP A 91 -26.75 16.71 -6.80
CA ASP A 91 -27.73 16.17 -5.87
C ASP A 91 -28.08 14.71 -6.20
N VAL A 92 -28.92 14.09 -5.36
CA VAL A 92 -29.35 12.69 -5.53
C VAL A 92 -30.13 12.43 -6.82
N ALA A 93 -30.69 13.47 -7.44
CA ALA A 93 -31.42 13.39 -8.71
C ALA A 93 -30.53 13.73 -9.92
N GLY A 94 -29.25 14.07 -9.69
CA GLY A 94 -28.25 14.36 -10.72
C GLY A 94 -28.15 15.83 -11.15
N TYR A 95 -28.92 16.73 -10.51
CA TYR A 95 -28.88 18.16 -10.79
C TYR A 95 -27.73 18.86 -10.06
N ASP A 96 -27.19 19.89 -10.70
CA ASP A 96 -26.07 20.66 -10.14
C ASP A 96 -26.58 21.63 -9.06
N LYS A 97 -25.88 21.68 -7.93
CA LYS A 97 -26.14 22.58 -6.81
C LYS A 97 -24.84 23.21 -6.34
N THR A 98 -24.86 24.52 -6.11
CA THR A 98 -23.73 25.23 -5.48
C THR A 98 -23.84 25.13 -3.96
N VAL A 99 -22.75 24.72 -3.31
CA VAL A 99 -22.61 24.64 -1.85
C VAL A 99 -21.28 25.28 -1.44
N GLU A 100 -21.21 25.85 -0.24
CA GLU A 100 -19.94 26.28 0.35
C GLU A 100 -19.19 25.05 0.86
N ALA A 101 -17.98 24.82 0.35
CA ALA A 101 -17.09 23.76 0.80
C ALA A 101 -15.77 24.35 1.30
N LYS A 102 -15.14 23.69 2.27
CA LYS A 102 -13.83 24.09 2.75
C LYS A 102 -12.80 23.95 1.64
N LYS A 103 -11.87 24.90 1.57
CA LYS A 103 -10.75 24.81 0.62
C LYS A 103 -9.72 23.81 1.11
N GLU A 104 -9.22 23.01 0.19
CA GLU A 104 -8.16 22.03 0.43
C GLU A 104 -6.77 22.66 0.22
N TYR A 105 -5.78 22.17 0.95
CA TYR A 105 -4.38 22.57 0.76
C TYR A 105 -3.75 21.80 -0.40
N GLU A 106 -2.87 22.48 -1.15
CA GLU A 106 -1.92 21.80 -2.03
C GLU A 106 -0.66 21.45 -1.22
N ILE A 107 -0.31 20.16 -1.18
CA ILE A 107 0.83 19.65 -0.42
C ILE A 107 1.92 19.20 -1.41
N PHE A 108 3.10 19.81 -1.32
CA PHE A 108 4.26 19.46 -2.13
C PHE A 108 5.26 18.67 -1.27
N ILE A 109 5.59 17.44 -1.69
CA ILE A 109 6.57 16.59 -1.00
C ILE A 109 7.84 16.53 -1.85
N THR A 110 8.98 16.90 -1.27
CA THR A 110 10.29 16.78 -1.92
C THR A 110 11.14 15.78 -1.16
N VAL A 111 11.68 14.79 -1.87
CA VAL A 111 12.59 13.78 -1.35
C VAL A 111 14.00 14.09 -1.87
N LYS A 112 15.02 14.00 -1.02
CA LYS A 112 16.42 14.25 -1.37
C LYS A 112 17.29 13.03 -1.06
#